data_AF-A0A2R4MXW9-F1
#
_entry.id   AF-A0A2R4MXW9-F1
#
_cell.length_a   1.000
_cell.length_b   1.000
_cell.length_c   1.000
_cell.angle_alpha   90.00
_cell.angle_beta   90.00
_cell.angle_gamma   90.00
#
_symmetry.space_group_name_H-M   'P 1'
#
loop_
_entity.id
_entity.type
_entity.pdbx_description
1 polymer ?
#
loop_
_entity_poly.entity_id
_entity_poly.type
_entity_poly.pdbx_seq_one_letter_code
_entity_poly.pdbx_strand_id
1 'polypeptide(L)'
;MSMPNIPEQKFRPSFKQVIIDLLESIALEETALSHLVNAEAEKIQHILNQSKSICPRELLTINKTVSRILDAAIIKEWLLLKKLDLIAEIEMKNEPSQDYEKTKNHCVFNTWTPPEKEIKK
;
A
#
# COMPACT_ATOMS: atom_id res chain seq x y z
N MET A 1 -3.52 -7.85 -38.33
CA MET A 1 -4.20 -6.71 -37.68
C MET A 1 -3.13 -5.72 -37.25
N SER A 2 -3.18 -4.47 -37.71
CA SER A 2 -2.22 -3.44 -37.29
C SER A 2 -2.51 -3.00 -35.85
N MET A 3 -1.46 -2.72 -35.08
CA MET A 3 -1.58 -2.17 -33.72
C MET A 3 -2.31 -0.81 -33.76
N PRO A 4 -3.22 -0.51 -32.82
CA PRO A 4 -3.82 0.83 -32.70
C PRO A 4 -2.74 1.88 -32.40
N ASN A 5 -2.76 3.02 -33.10
CA ASN A 5 -1.87 4.13 -32.83
C ASN A 5 -2.58 5.19 -31.97
N ILE A 6 -1.96 5.58 -30.85
CA ILE A 6 -2.52 6.56 -29.91
C ILE A 6 -2.02 7.95 -30.33
N PRO A 7 -2.91 8.90 -30.67
CA PRO A 7 -2.50 10.23 -31.10
C PRO A 7 -1.86 11.03 -29.95
N GLU A 8 -0.96 11.94 -30.30
CA GLU A 8 -0.35 12.85 -29.32
C GLU A 8 -1.40 13.81 -28.73
N GLN A 9 -1.28 14.07 -27.42
CA GLN A 9 -2.23 14.86 -26.66
C GLN A 9 -1.51 16.06 -26.03
N LYS A 10 -2.10 17.26 -26.17
CA LYS A 10 -1.51 18.53 -25.71
C LYS A 10 -1.26 18.60 -24.19
N PHE A 11 -2.02 17.86 -23.40
CA PHE A 11 -1.99 17.89 -21.93
C PHE A 11 -1.65 16.53 -21.33
N ARG A 12 -0.74 15.78 -21.96
CA ARG A 12 -0.30 14.50 -21.42
C ARG A 12 0.51 14.72 -20.13
N PRO A 13 0.11 14.13 -18.99
CA PRO A 13 0.87 14.25 -17.75
C PRO A 13 2.25 13.60 -17.89
N SER A 14 3.23 14.11 -17.13
CA SER A 14 4.53 13.47 -17.03
C SER A 14 4.39 12.12 -16.32
N PHE A 15 5.33 11.20 -16.58
CA PHE A 15 5.33 9.90 -15.94
C PHE A 15 5.33 10.01 -14.40
N LYS A 16 6.15 10.90 -13.83
CA LYS A 16 6.17 11.19 -12.39
C LYS A 16 4.83 11.70 -11.86
N GLN A 17 4.14 12.56 -12.62
CA GLN A 17 2.82 13.06 -12.21
C GLN A 17 1.81 11.92 -12.14
N VAL A 18 1.78 11.04 -13.14
CA VAL A 18 0.87 9.87 -13.15
C VAL A 18 1.10 9.00 -11.92
N ILE A 19 2.34 8.81 -11.50
CA ILE A 19 2.68 7.98 -10.35
C ILE A 19 2.19 8.60 -9.05
N ILE A 20 2.39 9.91 -8.89
CA ILE A 20 1.84 10.67 -7.76
C ILE A 20 0.30 10.53 -7.73
N ASP A 21 -0.36 10.74 -8.87
CA ASP A 21 -1.83 10.64 -8.97
C ASP A 21 -2.34 9.23 -8.63
N LEU A 22 -1.60 8.18 -9.03
CA LEU A 22 -1.93 6.79 -8.69
C LEU A 22 -1.75 6.50 -7.20
N LEU A 23 -0.67 6.99 -6.59
CA LEU A 23 -0.45 6.86 -5.14
C LEU A 23 -1.50 7.62 -4.35
N GLU A 24 -1.89 8.82 -4.80
CA GLU A 24 -2.98 9.59 -4.22
C GLU A 24 -4.31 8.83 -4.30
N SER A 25 -4.62 8.21 -5.45
CA SER A 25 -5.79 7.35 -5.59
C SER A 25 -5.81 6.21 -4.58
N ILE A 26 -4.68 5.55 -4.34
CA ILE A 26 -4.58 4.47 -3.33
C ILE A 26 -4.84 5.03 -1.92
N ALA A 27 -4.21 6.14 -1.57
CA ALA A 27 -4.40 6.79 -0.27
C ALA A 27 -5.86 7.21 -0.03
N LEU A 28 -6.54 7.70 -1.06
CA LEU A 28 -7.97 8.02 -0.99
C LEU A 28 -8.84 6.77 -0.80
N GLU A 29 -8.52 5.67 -1.47
CA GLU A 29 -9.20 4.39 -1.27
C GLU A 29 -8.99 3.82 0.15
N GLU A 30 -7.78 3.92 0.71
CA GLU A 30 -7.48 3.52 2.10
C GLU A 30 -8.22 4.38 3.13
N THR A 31 -8.27 5.69 2.89
CA THR A 31 -9.01 6.64 3.74
C THR A 31 -10.51 6.31 3.73
N ALA A 32 -11.08 6.04 2.55
CA ALA A 32 -12.48 5.63 2.42
C ALA A 32 -12.76 4.30 3.14
N LEU A 33 -11.84 3.34 3.08
CA LEU A 33 -11.98 2.06 3.78
C LEU A 33 -11.94 2.24 5.31
N SER A 34 -11.05 3.12 5.80
CA SER A 34 -10.98 3.46 7.23
C SER A 34 -12.27 4.09 7.75
N HIS A 35 -12.86 5.01 6.97
CA HIS A 35 -14.16 5.58 7.30
C HIS A 35 -15.28 4.55 7.33
N LEU A 36 -15.28 3.58 6.40
CA LEU A 36 -16.27 2.50 6.38
C LEU A 36 -16.16 1.63 7.64
N VAL A 37 -14.95 1.22 8.01
CA VAL A 37 -14.71 0.41 9.22
C VAL A 37 -15.14 1.18 10.47
N ASN A 38 -14.82 2.47 10.55
CA ASN A 38 -15.22 3.30 11.68
C ASN A 38 -16.75 3.48 11.74
N ALA A 39 -17.41 3.74 10.61
CA ALA A 39 -18.87 3.85 10.55
C ALA A 39 -19.56 2.55 11.01
N GLU A 40 -18.99 1.39 10.68
CA GLU A 40 -19.50 0.10 11.16
C GLU A 40 -19.32 -0.04 12.68
N ALA A 41 -18.18 0.40 13.23
CA ALA A 41 -17.94 0.41 14.67
C ALA A 41 -18.91 1.34 15.42
N GLU A 42 -19.12 2.56 14.92
CA GLU A 42 -20.08 3.53 15.47
C GLU A 42 -21.51 2.98 15.44
N LYS A 43 -21.91 2.31 14.35
CA LYS A 43 -23.21 1.66 14.23
C LYS A 43 -23.42 0.61 15.32
N ILE A 44 -22.40 -0.22 15.59
CA ILE A 44 -22.46 -1.22 16.67
C ILE A 44 -22.63 -0.53 18.03
N GLN A 45 -21.79 0.47 18.32
CA GLN A 45 -21.88 1.21 19.58
C GLN A 45 -23.25 1.87 19.76
N HIS A 46 -23.81 2.45 18.70
CA HIS A 46 -25.13 3.05 18.72
C HIS A 46 -26.22 2.05 19.08
N ILE A 47 -26.20 0.87 18.45
CA ILE A 47 -27.15 -0.22 18.75
C ILE A 47 -27.02 -0.63 20.22
N LEU A 48 -25.79 -0.89 20.69
CA LEU A 48 -25.52 -1.32 22.07
C LEU A 48 -26.00 -0.28 23.11
N ASN A 49 -25.84 1.00 22.82
CA ASN A 49 -26.21 2.09 23.71
C ASN A 49 -27.73 2.35 23.77
N GLN A 50 -28.46 2.10 22.68
CA GLN A 50 -29.91 2.35 22.62
C GLN A 50 -30.76 1.18 23.12
N SER A 51 -30.23 -0.04 23.04
CA SER A 51 -30.96 -1.23 23.41
C SER A 51 -30.88 -1.52 24.91
N LYS A 52 -32.02 -1.42 25.62
CA LYS A 52 -32.11 -1.83 27.04
C LYS A 52 -31.96 -3.34 27.24
N SER A 53 -32.21 -4.14 26.20
CA SER A 53 -32.01 -5.60 26.18
C SER A 53 -31.93 -6.06 24.71
N ILE A 54 -30.75 -6.47 24.24
CA ILE A 54 -30.60 -7.06 22.90
C ILE A 54 -30.81 -8.56 23.00
N CYS A 55 -31.61 -9.12 22.10
CA CYS A 55 -31.75 -10.56 22.02
C CYS A 55 -30.42 -11.21 21.57
N PRO A 56 -29.95 -12.31 22.18
CA PRO A 56 -28.73 -12.99 21.76
C PRO A 56 -28.68 -13.36 20.26
N ARG A 57 -29.83 -13.63 19.65
CA ARG A 57 -29.94 -13.90 18.20
C ARG A 57 -29.62 -12.67 17.34
N GLU A 58 -30.01 -11.48 17.78
CA GLU A 58 -29.71 -10.23 17.09
C GLU A 58 -28.22 -9.90 17.19
N LEU A 59 -27.60 -10.08 18.37
CA LEU A 59 -26.16 -9.93 18.56
C LEU A 59 -25.35 -10.86 17.65
N LEU A 60 -25.76 -12.12 17.51
CA LEU A 60 -25.12 -13.06 16.59
C LEU A 60 -25.24 -12.62 15.13
N THR A 61 -26.37 -12.01 14.76
CA THR A 61 -26.60 -11.52 13.40
C THR A 61 -25.74 -10.30 13.09
N ILE A 62 -25.64 -9.37 14.04
CA ILE A 62 -24.75 -8.21 13.94
C ILE A 62 -23.30 -8.70 13.81
N ASN A 63 -22.85 -9.59 14.68
CA ASN A 63 -21.47 -10.10 14.64
C ASN A 63 -21.15 -10.75 13.29
N LYS A 64 -22.04 -11.62 12.77
CA LYS A 64 -21.86 -12.21 11.43
C LYS A 64 -21.78 -11.17 10.33
N THR A 65 -22.53 -10.07 10.43
CA THR A 65 -22.52 -8.99 9.43
C THR A 65 -21.21 -8.23 9.48
N VAL A 66 -20.74 -7.91 10.69
CA VAL A 66 -19.45 -7.24 10.93
C VAL A 66 -18.29 -8.10 10.44
N SER A 67 -18.29 -9.41 10.73
CA SER A 67 -17.26 -10.32 10.20
C SER A 67 -17.20 -10.29 8.67
N ARG A 68 -18.34 -10.29 7.98
CA ARG A 68 -18.36 -10.21 6.50
C ARG A 68 -17.82 -8.90 5.96
N ILE A 69 -18.05 -7.79 6.67
CA ILE A 69 -17.50 -6.48 6.30
C ILE A 69 -15.98 -6.47 6.51
N LEU A 70 -15.51 -7.02 7.63
CA LEU A 70 -14.07 -7.14 7.90
C LEU A 70 -13.38 -8.06 6.89
N ASP A 71 -13.98 -9.19 6.51
CA ASP A 71 -13.46 -10.07 5.46
C ASP A 71 -13.32 -9.31 4.13
N ALA A 72 -14.33 -8.54 3.75
CA ALA A 72 -14.30 -7.71 2.55
C ALA A 72 -13.23 -6.61 2.63
N ALA A 73 -13.05 -6.00 3.82
CA ALA A 73 -12.03 -4.98 4.05
C ALA A 73 -10.62 -5.56 3.91
N ILE A 74 -10.36 -6.76 4.45
CA ILE A 74 -9.08 -7.46 4.30
C ILE A 74 -8.76 -7.72 2.83
N ILE A 75 -9.75 -8.18 2.05
CA ILE A 75 -9.58 -8.40 0.61
C ILE A 75 -9.27 -7.09 -0.11
N LYS A 76 -9.92 -5.99 0.29
CA LYS A 76 -9.68 -4.66 -0.28
C LYS A 76 -8.28 -4.14 0.04
N GLU A 77 -7.82 -4.32 1.27
CA GLU A 77 -6.48 -3.96 1.74
C GLU A 77 -5.42 -4.71 0.92
N TRP A 78 -5.62 -6.00 0.72
CA TRP A 78 -4.74 -6.81 -0.12
C TRP A 78 -4.71 -6.32 -1.58
N LEU A 79 -5.85 -5.93 -2.14
CA LEU A 79 -5.90 -5.37 -3.50
C LEU A 79 -5.15 -4.03 -3.58
N LEU A 80 -5.26 -3.18 -2.55
CA LEU A 80 -4.54 -1.90 -2.49
C LEU A 80 -3.02 -2.12 -2.41
N LEU A 81 -2.58 -3.07 -1.59
CA LEU A 81 -1.19 -3.50 -1.54
C LEU A 81 -0.70 -3.96 -2.91
N LYS A 82 -1.49 -4.76 -3.65
CA LYS A 82 -1.11 -5.22 -4.99
C LYS A 82 -1.01 -4.09 -6.02
N LYS A 83 -1.87 -3.07 -5.94
CA LYS A 83 -1.74 -1.87 -6.77
C LYS A 83 -0.45 -1.11 -6.45
N LEU A 84 -0.13 -0.98 -5.15
CA LEU A 84 1.10 -0.31 -4.69
C LEU A 84 2.35 -1.05 -5.17
N ASP A 85 2.38 -2.37 -5.03
CA ASP A 85 3.48 -3.23 -5.52
C ASP A 85 3.73 -2.98 -7.03
N LEU A 86 2.65 -2.95 -7.82
CA LEU A 86 2.74 -2.70 -9.27
C LEU A 86 3.32 -1.32 -9.58
N ILE A 87 2.88 -0.28 -8.87
CA ILE A 87 3.40 1.08 -9.06
C ILE A 87 4.89 1.14 -8.73
N ALA A 88 5.31 0.50 -7.64
CA ALA A 88 6.72 0.42 -7.25
C ALA A 88 7.57 -0.30 -8.31
N GLU A 89 7.07 -1.39 -8.90
CA GLU A 89 7.74 -2.08 -10.00
C GLU A 89 7.87 -1.21 -11.27
N ILE A 90 6.86 -0.39 -11.57
CA ILE A 90 6.88 0.52 -12.72
C ILE A 90 7.91 1.64 -12.47
N GLU A 91 7.99 2.22 -11.27
CA GLU A 91 9.01 3.21 -10.92
C GLU A 91 10.44 2.68 -11.09
N MET A 92 10.71 1.48 -10.57
CA MET A 92 12.04 0.85 -10.65
C MET A 92 12.51 0.63 -12.10
N LYS A 93 11.58 0.44 -13.05
CA LYS A 93 11.89 0.24 -14.47
C LYS A 93 12.11 1.56 -15.23
N ASN A 94 11.75 2.70 -14.64
CA ASN A 94 11.88 4.02 -15.25
C ASN A 94 13.14 4.78 -14.81
N GLU A 95 14.03 4.18 -14.02
CA GLU A 95 15.39 4.70 -13.90
C GLU A 95 16.05 4.70 -15.29
N PRO A 96 16.39 5.87 -15.86
CA PRO A 96 17.29 5.88 -17.00
C PRO A 96 18.56 5.21 -16.51
N SER A 97 19.07 4.24 -17.25
CA SER A 97 20.39 3.64 -17.04
C SER A 97 21.44 4.74 -16.97
N GLN A 98 21.67 5.29 -15.77
CA GLN A 98 22.77 6.17 -15.49
C GLN A 98 23.98 5.27 -15.21
N ASP A 99 24.83 5.16 -16.22
CA ASP A 99 26.27 4.97 -16.06
C ASP A 99 26.70 3.61 -15.45
N TYR A 100 26.43 2.52 -16.17
CA TYR A 100 27.00 1.18 -15.92
C TYR A 100 28.51 1.07 -16.25
N GLU A 101 29.26 2.17 -16.28
CA GLU A 101 30.72 2.17 -16.43
C GLU A 101 31.51 2.68 -15.19
N LYS A 102 30.86 3.24 -14.16
CA LYS A 102 31.61 3.76 -12.98
C LYS A 102 31.80 2.79 -11.81
N THR A 103 31.09 1.66 -11.76
CA THR A 103 31.19 0.73 -10.61
C THR A 103 32.12 -0.46 -10.82
N LYS A 104 32.72 -0.66 -12.00
CA LYS A 104 33.72 -1.73 -12.21
C LYS A 104 35.04 -1.54 -11.45
N ASN A 105 35.30 -0.35 -10.89
CA ASN A 105 36.54 -0.07 -10.16
C ASN A 105 36.37 0.09 -8.63
N HIS A 106 35.20 -0.24 -8.06
CA HIS A 106 34.99 -0.09 -6.60
C HIS A 106 34.78 -1.40 -5.83
N CYS A 107 34.98 -2.56 -6.43
CA CYS A 107 35.18 -3.79 -5.66
C CYS A 107 36.65 -3.95 -5.29
N VAL A 108 37.15 -3.12 -4.37
CA VAL A 108 38.31 -3.51 -3.56
C VAL A 108 37.79 -4.31 -2.39
N PHE A 109 38.27 -5.54 -2.32
CA PHE A 109 37.98 -6.55 -1.33
C PHE A 109 38.47 -6.06 0.05
N ASN A 110 37.60 -5.42 0.82
CA ASN A 110 37.96 -5.01 2.18
C ASN A 110 37.80 -6.21 3.10
N THR A 111 38.89 -6.93 3.34
CA THR A 111 38.98 -7.93 4.41
C THR A 111 38.78 -7.24 5.75
N TRP A 112 37.70 -7.57 6.46
CA TRP A 112 37.49 -7.14 7.83
C TRP A 112 38.48 -7.86 8.76
N THR A 113 39.32 -7.10 9.47
CA THR A 113 40.14 -7.61 10.59
C THR A 113 39.65 -6.99 11.91
N PRO A 114 39.44 -7.80 12.97
CA PRO A 114 38.93 -7.29 14.25
C PRO A 114 39.99 -6.49 15.02
N PRO A 115 39.59 -5.47 15.81
CA PRO A 115 40.53 -4.66 16.58
C PRO A 115 41.10 -5.43 17.79
N GLU A 116 42.44 -5.46 17.88
CA GLU A 116 43.16 -5.95 19.05
C GLU A 116 42.93 -5.01 20.25
N LYS A 117 42.54 -5.60 21.38
CA LYS A 117 42.36 -4.87 22.65
C LYS A 117 43.75 -4.53 23.22
N GLU A 118 44.11 -3.25 23.24
CA GLU A 118 45.25 -2.78 24.02
C GLU A 118 44.99 -3.00 25.52
N ILE A 119 45.68 -3.99 26.10
CA ILE A 119 45.82 -4.14 27.55
C ILE A 119 46.92 -3.18 27.98
N LYS A 120 46.54 -2.04 28.58
CA LYS A 120 47.47 -1.13 29.24
C LYS A 120 47.77 -1.67 30.65
N LYS A 121 49.05 -1.97 30.89
CA LYS A 121 49.64 -2.16 32.22
C LYS A 121 49.87 -0.82 32.89
#